data_AF-A0A1C3EKC7-F1
#
_entry.id   AF-A0A1C3EKC7-F1
#
_cell.length_a   1.000
_cell.length_b   1.000
_cell.length_c   1.000
_cell.angle_alpha   90.00
_cell.angle_beta   90.00
_cell.angle_gamma   90.00
#
_symmetry.space_group_name_H-M   'P 1'
#
loop_
_entity.id
_entity.type
_entity.pdbx_description
1 polymer ?
#
loop_
_entity_poly.entity_id
_entity_poly.type
_entity_poly.pdbx_seq_one_letter_code
_entity_poly.pdbx_strand_id
1 'polypeptide(L)'
;MTVLRGFLITISSGVAFGSFGAVAGYLLGSAAPDYYRTVFQLPPESPINLAQAGLGLGVTQGTAVGLFVGLVIVVTVAWYNSRTAAGSR
;
A
#
# COMPACT_ATOMS: atom_id res chain seq x y z
N MET A 1 -21.94 -7.54 7.26
CA MET A 1 -21.12 -6.57 6.51
C MET A 1 -21.73 -6.34 5.14
N THR A 2 -21.88 -5.11 4.66
CA THR A 2 -22.42 -4.83 3.31
C THR A 2 -21.30 -4.72 2.28
N VAL A 3 -21.60 -4.98 1.00
CA VAL A 3 -20.64 -4.89 -0.12
C VAL A 3 -20.04 -3.48 -0.20
N LEU A 4 -20.87 -2.45 -0.08
CA LEU A 4 -20.42 -1.05 -0.10
C LEU A 4 -19.40 -0.76 1.00
N ARG A 5 -19.64 -1.22 2.24
CA ARG A 5 -18.70 -1.02 3.35
C ARG A 5 -17.37 -1.75 3.11
N GLY A 6 -17.42 -2.98 2.60
CA GLY A 6 -16.20 -3.73 2.28
C GLY A 6 -15.38 -3.08 1.16
N PHE A 7 -16.05 -2.59 0.12
CA PHE A 7 -15.42 -1.83 -0.96
C PHE A 7 -14.75 -0.56 -0.44
N LEU A 8 -15.45 0.24 0.37
CA LEU A 8 -14.90 1.46 0.95
C LEU A 8 -13.68 1.18 1.83
N ILE A 9 -13.72 0.17 2.70
CA ILE A 9 -12.56 -0.22 3.52
C ILE A 9 -11.36 -0.55 2.65
N THR A 10 -11.56 -1.33 1.58
CA THR A 10 -10.47 -1.75 0.68
C THR A 10 -9.85 -0.56 -0.03
N ILE A 11 -10.68 0.31 -0.63
CA ILE A 11 -10.19 1.50 -1.35
C ILE A 11 -9.54 2.49 -0.40
N SER A 12 -10.15 2.78 0.76
CA SER A 12 -9.57 3.68 1.75
C SER A 12 -8.23 3.17 2.28
N SER A 13 -8.09 1.85 2.46
CA SER A 13 -6.80 1.24 2.85
C SER A 13 -5.76 1.39 1.74
N GLY A 14 -6.15 1.14 0.48
CA GLY A 14 -5.28 1.35 -0.69
C GLY A 14 -4.79 2.80 -0.80
N VAL A 15 -5.69 3.78 -0.66
CA VAL A 15 -5.33 5.20 -0.70
C VAL A 15 -4.43 5.56 0.48
N ALA A 16 -4.77 5.16 1.71
CA ALA A 16 -4.00 5.51 2.90
C ALA A 16 -2.55 4.99 2.82
N PHE A 17 -2.38 3.71 2.50
CA PHE A 17 -1.04 3.13 2.37
C PHE A 17 -0.33 3.60 1.11
N GLY A 18 -1.04 3.85 0.01
CA GLY A 18 -0.49 4.43 -1.21
C GLY A 18 0.08 5.83 -0.96
N SER A 19 -0.65 6.68 -0.23
CA SER A 19 -0.17 8.01 0.18
C SER A 19 1.02 7.93 1.13
N PHE A 20 0.96 7.04 2.14
CA PHE A 20 2.09 6.82 3.04
C PHE A 20 3.34 6.34 2.30
N GLY A 21 3.17 5.35 1.42
CA GLY A 21 4.23 4.82 0.57
C GLY A 21 4.80 5.90 -0.35
N ALA A 22 3.96 6.73 -0.96
CA ALA A 22 4.41 7.86 -1.80
C ALA A 22 5.34 8.81 -1.04
N VAL A 23 4.95 9.21 0.18
CA VAL A 23 5.75 10.09 1.03
C VAL A 23 7.05 9.40 1.43
N ALA A 24 6.97 8.15 1.91
CA ALA A 24 8.15 7.41 2.33
C ALA A 24 9.15 7.20 1.18
N GLY A 25 8.67 6.81 0.00
CA GLY A 25 9.50 6.58 -1.18
C GLY A 25 10.10 7.86 -1.74
N TYR A 26 9.33 8.96 -1.78
CA TYR A 26 9.84 10.26 -2.18
C TYR A 26 10.93 10.76 -1.22
N LEU A 27 10.69 10.67 0.10
CA LEU A 27 11.67 11.04 1.11
C LEU A 27 12.93 10.19 1.01
N LEU A 28 12.79 8.87 0.79
CA LEU A 28 13.94 7.99 0.64
C LEU A 28 14.77 8.34 -0.60
N GLY A 29 14.11 8.61 -1.74
CA GLY A 29 14.78 8.99 -2.97
C GLY A 29 15.43 10.39 -2.92
N SER A 30 14.95 11.26 -2.04
CA SER A 30 15.49 12.60 -1.82
C SER A 30 16.61 12.64 -0.79
N ALA A 31 16.45 11.93 0.33
CA ALA A 31 17.37 11.97 1.47
C ALA A 31 18.46 10.88 1.42
N ALA A 32 18.18 9.73 0.79
CA ALA A 32 19.11 8.62 0.66
C ALA A 32 19.09 8.03 -0.77
N PRO A 33 19.47 8.82 -1.80
CA PRO A 33 19.42 8.39 -3.19
C PRO A 33 20.24 7.12 -3.48
N ASP A 34 21.33 6.90 -2.74
CA ASP A 34 22.19 5.73 -2.92
C ASP A 34 21.51 4.41 -2.55
N TYR A 35 20.45 4.44 -1.74
CA TYR A 35 19.60 3.28 -1.50
C TYR A 35 19.05 2.75 -2.82
N TYR A 36 18.40 3.60 -3.61
CA TYR A 36 17.82 3.20 -4.89
C TYR A 36 18.87 2.86 -5.94
N ARG A 37 20.03 3.55 -5.93
CA ARG A 37 21.14 3.16 -6.82
C ARG A 37 21.66 1.77 -6.53
N THR A 38 21.78 1.42 -5.25
CA THR A 38 22.26 0.10 -4.83
C THR A 38 21.22 -0.98 -5.13
N VAL A 39 19.96 -0.74 -4.74
CA VAL A 39 18.85 -1.71 -4.91
C VAL A 39 18.57 -2.00 -6.38
N PHE A 40 18.59 -0.97 -7.23
CA PHE A 40 18.32 -1.11 -8.66
C PHE A 40 19.58 -1.20 -9.52
N GLN A 41 20.76 -1.27 -8.90
CA GLN A 41 22.07 -1.36 -9.57
C GLN A 41 22.23 -0.28 -10.67
N LEU A 42 21.84 0.94 -10.35
CA LEU A 42 21.90 2.06 -11.29
C LEU A 42 23.34 2.58 -11.42
N PRO A 43 23.84 2.79 -12.65
CA PRO A 43 25.10 3.49 -12.86
C PRO A 43 25.07 4.89 -12.23
N PRO A 44 26.21 5.42 -11.73
CA PRO A 44 26.28 6.76 -11.15
C PRO A 44 25.77 7.86 -12.09
N GLU A 45 26.03 7.70 -13.39
CA GLU A 45 25.64 8.59 -14.48
C GLU A 45 24.19 8.40 -14.98
N SER A 46 23.37 7.57 -14.32
CA SER A 46 21.97 7.40 -14.70
C SER A 46 21.20 8.73 -14.57
N PRO A 47 20.48 9.19 -15.63
CA PRO A 47 19.70 10.43 -15.58
C PRO A 47 18.40 10.31 -14.78
N ILE A 48 18.18 9.19 -14.07
CA ILE A 48 16.94 8.92 -13.34
C ILE A 48 16.84 9.83 -12.13
N ASN A 49 15.71 10.52 -12.01
CA ASN A 49 15.34 11.22 -10.79
C ASN A 49 14.86 10.22 -9.73
N LEU A 50 15.72 9.98 -8.72
CA LEU A 50 15.50 8.99 -7.67
C LEU A 50 14.35 9.36 -6.73
N ALA A 51 14.08 10.65 -6.51
CA ALA A 51 12.93 11.09 -5.73
C ALA A 51 11.61 10.76 -6.44
N GLN A 52 11.54 10.98 -7.76
CA GLN A 52 10.37 10.65 -8.56
C GLN A 52 10.19 9.13 -8.72
N ALA A 53 11.28 8.40 -8.95
CA ALA A 53 11.26 6.94 -8.97
C ALA A 53 10.79 6.38 -7.62
N GLY A 54 11.31 6.91 -6.52
CA GLY A 54 10.92 6.56 -5.16
C GLY A 54 9.44 6.82 -4.89
N LEU A 55 8.92 7.97 -5.33
CA LEU A 55 7.48 8.27 -5.26
C LEU A 55 6.65 7.22 -5.98
N GLY A 56 6.99 6.90 -7.23
CA GLY A 56 6.24 5.90 -8.02
C GLY A 56 6.26 4.51 -7.40
N LEU A 57 7.43 4.07 -6.91
CA LEU A 57 7.59 2.82 -6.19
C LEU A 57 6.80 2.81 -4.87
N GLY A 58 6.86 3.92 -4.14
CA GLY A 58 6.14 4.13 -2.90
C GLY A 58 4.62 4.04 -3.09
N VAL A 59 4.07 4.73 -4.09
CA VAL A 59 2.64 4.69 -4.43
C VAL A 59 2.21 3.26 -4.76
N THR A 60 2.93 2.59 -5.65
CA THR A 60 2.56 1.25 -6.14
C THR A 60 2.62 0.21 -5.04
N GLN A 61 3.73 0.16 -4.28
CA GLN A 61 3.90 -0.78 -3.17
C GLN A 61 2.92 -0.48 -2.04
N GLY A 62 2.79 0.79 -1.65
CA GLY A 62 1.84 1.23 -0.64
C GLY A 62 0.41 0.87 -1.00
N THR A 63 -0.02 1.17 -2.24
CA THR A 63 -1.38 0.85 -2.69
C THR A 63 -1.62 -0.65 -2.69
N ALA A 64 -0.69 -1.46 -3.20
CA ALA A 64 -0.81 -2.91 -3.21
C ALA A 64 -0.95 -3.49 -1.79
N VAL A 65 -0.11 -3.04 -0.86
CA VAL A 65 -0.19 -3.44 0.56
C VAL A 65 -1.52 -2.98 1.17
N GLY A 66 -1.93 -1.74 0.94
CA GLY A 66 -3.18 -1.20 1.46
C GLY A 66 -4.41 -1.97 0.98
N LEU A 67 -4.46 -2.32 -0.31
CA LEU A 67 -5.53 -3.14 -0.86
C LEU A 67 -5.53 -4.54 -0.23
N PHE A 68 -4.36 -5.16 -0.09
CA PHE A 68 -4.24 -6.48 0.55
C PHE A 68 -4.72 -6.45 2.01
N VAL A 69 -4.25 -5.47 2.80
CA VAL A 69 -4.69 -5.27 4.20
C VAL A 69 -6.20 -5.03 4.26
N GLY A 70 -6.73 -4.18 3.39
CA GLY A 70 -8.17 -3.90 3.30
C GLY A 70 -8.98 -5.16 3.03
N LEU A 71 -8.54 -6.00 2.09
CA LEU A 71 -9.19 -7.29 1.80
C LEU A 71 -9.13 -8.25 3.00
N VAL A 72 -7.99 -8.34 3.70
CA VAL A 72 -7.86 -9.16 4.91
C VAL A 72 -8.85 -8.71 5.98
N ILE A 73 -8.98 -7.40 6.22
CA ILE A 73 -9.95 -6.84 7.17
C ILE A 73 -11.38 -7.23 6.76
N VAL A 74 -11.72 -7.02 5.49
CA VAL A 74 -13.05 -7.31 4.94
C VAL A 74 -13.40 -8.79 5.09
N VAL A 75 -12.50 -9.69 4.72
CA VAL A 75 -12.69 -11.15 4.86
C VAL A 75 -12.85 -11.54 6.32
N THR A 76 -11.98 -11.02 7.20
CA THR A 76 -12.01 -11.33 8.64
C THR A 76 -13.32 -10.89 9.28
N VAL A 77 -13.79 -9.68 8.97
CA VAL A 77 -15.05 -9.14 9.51
C VAL A 77 -16.27 -9.84 8.90
N ALA A 78 -16.24 -10.18 7.61
CA ALA A 78 -17.30 -10.97 6.98
C ALA A 78 -17.44 -12.34 7.65
N TRP A 79 -16.31 -13.01 7.86
CA TRP A 79 -16.24 -14.31 8.52
C TRP A 79 -16.73 -14.26 9.96
N TYR A 80 -16.28 -13.25 10.73
CA TYR A 80 -16.72 -13.09 12.11
C TYR A 80 -18.25 -12.93 12.20
N ASN A 81 -18.81 -12.07 11.33
CA ASN A 81 -20.26 -11.83 11.28
C ASN A 81 -21.06 -13.08 10.86
N SER A 82 -20.52 -13.93 9.97
CA SER A 82 -21.21 -15.15 9.55
C SER A 82 -21.28 -16.18 10.68
N ARG A 83 -20.22 -16.29 11.50
CA ARG A 83 -20.18 -17.22 12.63
C ARG A 83 -21.04 -16.78 13.81
N THR A 84 -21.06 -15.49 14.15
CA THR A 84 -21.92 -14.99 15.22
C THR A 84 -23.40 -15.07 14.86
N ALA A 85 -23.76 -14.82 13.59
CA ALA A 85 -25.13 -15.00 13.11
C ALA A 85 -25.59 -16.46 13.09
N ALA A 86 -24.67 -17.42 12.93
CA ALA A 86 -24.97 -18.85 12.96
C ALA A 86 -25.15 -19.40 14.39
N GLY A 87 -24.50 -18.80 15.40
CA GLY A 87 -24.61 -19.21 16.80
C GLY A 87 -25.80 -18.63 17.56
N SER A 88 -26.56 -17.71 16.97
CA SER A 88 -27.74 -17.06 17.58
C SER A 88 -29.08 -17.64 17.10
N ARG A 89 -29.07 -18.82 16.47
CA ARG A 89 -30.24 -19.59 16.04
C ARG A 89 -30.21 -20.96 16.72
#